data_AF-A0AAW9RF52-F1
#
_entry.id   AF-A0AAW9RF52-F1
#
_cell.length_a   1.000
_cell.length_b   1.000
_cell.length_c   1.000
_cell.angle_alpha   90.00
_cell.angle_beta   90.00
_cell.angle_gamma   90.00
#
_symmetry.space_group_name_H-M   'P 1'
#
loop_
_entity.id
_entity.type
_entity.pdbx_description
1 polymer ?
#
loop_
_entity_poly.entity_id
_entity_poly.type
_entity_poly.pdbx_seq_one_letter_code
_entity_poly.pdbx_strand_id
1 'polypeptide(L)'
;MIVCSCNALSDKTIRSCLSPGPDCPYTPAQVYRCLGCSPQCGRCARTIRQIMDSALPSVHSACTSRCNAKCPLSASEQDAATMVVETVDVVETADTVEVHETLQIRQFVGA
;
A
#
# COMPACT_ATOMS: atom_id res chain seq x y z
N MET A 1 -5.69 0.11 -25.13
CA MET A 1 -6.39 1.29 -24.59
C MET A 1 -5.44 2.49 -24.59
N ILE A 2 -5.91 3.71 -24.86
CA ILE A 2 -5.12 4.95 -24.62
C ILE A 2 -5.15 5.25 -23.12
N VAL A 3 -3.99 5.51 -22.53
CA VAL A 3 -3.85 5.74 -21.08
C VAL A 3 -3.52 7.19 -20.79
N CYS A 4 -2.64 7.81 -21.58
CA CYS A 4 -2.28 9.23 -21.44
C CYS A 4 -2.58 9.99 -22.73
N SER A 5 -3.51 10.93 -22.70
CA SER A 5 -3.78 11.81 -23.84
C SER A 5 -2.66 12.82 -24.07
N CYS A 6 -2.07 13.39 -23.00
CA CYS A 6 -1.04 14.42 -23.12
C CYS A 6 0.24 13.93 -23.83
N ASN A 7 0.61 12.68 -23.58
CA ASN A 7 1.82 12.07 -24.13
C ASN A 7 1.50 10.96 -25.14
N ALA A 8 0.24 10.84 -25.58
CA ALA A 8 -0.25 9.81 -26.48
C ALA A 8 0.19 8.37 -26.12
N LEU A 9 0.21 8.03 -24.82
CA LEU A 9 0.69 6.73 -24.36
C LEU A 9 -0.44 5.69 -24.38
N SER A 10 -0.18 4.57 -25.04
CA SER A 10 -1.06 3.41 -25.00
C SER A 10 -0.67 2.44 -23.89
N ASP A 11 -1.64 1.67 -23.45
CA ASP A 11 -1.47 0.56 -22.52
C ASP A 11 -0.44 -0.48 -23.02
N LYS A 12 -0.37 -0.73 -24.35
CA LYS A 12 0.67 -1.58 -24.95
C LYS A 12 2.06 -0.96 -24.82
N THR A 13 2.18 0.34 -25.05
CA THR A 13 3.44 1.11 -24.92
C THR A 13 3.93 1.11 -23.46
N ILE A 14 3.02 1.18 -22.50
CA ILE A 14 3.35 1.07 -21.07
C ILE A 14 3.80 -0.36 -20.74
N ARG A 15 3.15 -1.40 -21.27
CA ARG A 15 3.60 -2.77 -21.02
C ARG A 15 4.93 -3.11 -21.67
N SER A 16 5.25 -2.54 -22.84
CA SER A 16 6.53 -2.82 -23.51
C SER A 16 7.75 -2.31 -22.73
N CYS A 17 7.60 -1.28 -21.90
CA CYS A 17 8.69 -0.81 -21.04
C CYS A 17 8.85 -1.60 -19.74
N LEU A 18 7.92 -2.49 -19.37
CA LEU A 18 8.02 -3.35 -18.18
C LEU A 18 8.81 -4.64 -18.44
N SER A 19 9.87 -4.56 -19.24
CA SER A 19 10.71 -5.73 -19.53
C SER A 19 11.61 -6.06 -18.33
N PRO A 20 11.86 -7.36 -18.03
CA PRO A 20 12.74 -7.73 -16.93
C PRO A 20 14.15 -7.21 -17.20
N GLY A 21 14.75 -6.54 -16.22
CA GLY A 21 16.08 -5.95 -16.36
C GLY A 21 16.30 -4.75 -15.43
N PRO A 22 17.52 -4.18 -15.43
CA PRO A 22 17.89 -3.04 -14.59
C PRO A 22 17.09 -1.77 -14.92
N ASP A 23 16.63 -1.64 -16.17
CA ASP A 23 15.89 -0.48 -16.65
C ASP A 23 14.37 -0.60 -16.46
N CYS A 24 13.89 -1.69 -15.85
CA CYS A 24 12.47 -1.90 -15.59
C CYS A 24 11.92 -0.82 -14.65
N PRO A 25 10.88 -0.07 -15.05
CA PRO A 25 10.32 0.98 -14.21
C PRO A 25 9.41 0.41 -13.11
N TYR A 26 9.61 0.86 -11.88
CA TYR A 26 8.84 0.53 -10.68
C TYR A 26 7.91 1.66 -10.20
N THR A 27 7.95 2.82 -10.86
CA THR A 27 7.03 3.93 -10.59
C THR A 27 6.49 4.54 -11.88
N PRO A 28 5.29 5.17 -11.88
CA PRO A 28 4.78 5.89 -13.05
C PRO A 28 5.74 6.97 -13.55
N ALA A 29 6.46 7.65 -12.65
CA ALA A 29 7.50 8.61 -13.01
C ALA A 29 8.64 7.96 -13.81
N GLN A 30 9.06 6.76 -13.44
CA GLN A 30 10.05 5.99 -14.20
C GLN A 30 9.50 5.54 -15.56
N VAL A 31 8.21 5.20 -15.67
CA VAL A 31 7.58 4.88 -16.97
C VAL A 31 7.70 6.06 -17.93
N TYR A 32 7.37 7.28 -17.49
CA TYR A 32 7.51 8.46 -18.35
C TYR A 32 8.97 8.66 -18.80
N ARG A 33 9.94 8.50 -17.88
CA ARG A 33 11.37 8.59 -18.22
C ARG A 33 11.82 7.51 -19.19
N CYS A 34 11.39 6.27 -18.99
CA CYS A 34 11.68 5.14 -19.88
C CYS A 34 11.14 5.39 -21.30
N LEU A 35 9.98 6.06 -21.39
CA LEU A 35 9.35 6.44 -22.66
C LEU A 35 9.82 7.80 -23.20
N GLY A 36 10.82 8.44 -22.57
CA GLY A 36 11.40 9.69 -23.04
C GLY A 36 10.49 10.92 -22.92
N CYS A 37 9.55 10.93 -21.96
CA CYS A 37 8.62 12.04 -21.75
C CYS A 37 8.54 12.47 -20.28
N SER A 38 7.91 13.62 -20.03
CA SER A 38 7.57 14.12 -18.69
C SER A 38 6.06 14.06 -18.46
N PRO A 39 5.60 13.93 -17.20
CA PRO A 39 4.18 14.05 -16.89
C PRO A 39 3.69 15.48 -17.13
N GLN A 40 2.53 15.63 -17.77
CA GLN A 40 1.89 16.93 -18.02
C GLN A 40 0.81 17.21 -16.97
N CYS A 41 -0.37 16.58 -17.10
CA CYS A 41 -1.48 16.77 -16.15
C CYS A 41 -1.59 15.70 -15.05
N GLY A 42 -0.80 14.61 -15.15
CA GLY A 42 -0.75 13.53 -14.16
C GLY A 42 -2.00 12.65 -14.01
N ARG A 43 -3.11 12.94 -14.68
CA ARG A 43 -4.39 12.21 -14.53
C ARG A 43 -4.29 10.71 -14.81
N CYS A 44 -3.37 10.32 -15.69
CA CYS A 44 -3.14 8.92 -16.05
C CYS A 44 -2.26 8.15 -15.06
N ALA A 45 -1.69 8.80 -14.04
CA ALA A 45 -0.75 8.16 -13.12
C ALA A 45 -1.34 6.96 -12.35
N ARG A 46 -2.60 7.04 -11.90
CA ARG A 46 -3.28 5.89 -11.26
C ARG A 46 -3.44 4.73 -12.23
N THR A 47 -3.88 4.99 -13.47
CA THR A 47 -4.06 3.95 -14.48
C THR A 47 -2.73 3.31 -14.88
N ILE A 48 -1.66 4.11 -15.02
CA ILE A 48 -0.31 3.58 -15.24
C ILE A 48 0.07 2.65 -14.09
N ARG A 49 -0.15 3.07 -12.83
CA ARG A 49 0.13 2.22 -11.67
C ARG A 49 -0.63 0.90 -11.69
N GLN A 50 -1.92 0.91 -12.00
CA GLN A 50 -2.72 -0.31 -12.14
C GLN A 50 -2.18 -1.26 -13.22
N ILE A 51 -1.72 -0.71 -14.36
CA ILE A 51 -1.09 -1.49 -15.43
C ILE A 51 0.22 -2.11 -14.92
N MET A 52 1.01 -1.35 -14.17
CA MET A 52 2.26 -1.83 -13.57
C MET A 52 1.98 -2.95 -12.56
N ASP A 53 1.06 -2.75 -11.63
CA ASP A 53 0.71 -3.74 -10.60
C ASP A 53 0.18 -5.04 -11.22
N SER A 54 -0.49 -4.97 -12.37
CA SER A 54 -0.97 -6.14 -13.11
C SER A 54 0.14 -6.86 -13.89
N ALA A 55 1.16 -6.14 -14.35
CA ALA A 55 2.20 -6.69 -15.23
C ALA A 55 3.46 -7.13 -14.46
N LEU A 56 3.89 -6.38 -13.45
CA LEU A 56 5.13 -6.63 -12.70
C LEU A 56 5.19 -7.99 -12.00
N PRO A 57 4.09 -8.58 -11.47
CA PRO A 57 4.10 -9.94 -10.93
C PRO A 57 4.48 -10.98 -11.99
N SER A 58 4.02 -10.82 -13.24
CA SER A 58 4.38 -11.73 -14.33
C SER A 58 5.85 -11.58 -14.75
N VAL A 59 6.37 -10.36 -14.72
CA VAL A 59 7.75 -10.01 -15.10
C VAL A 59 8.76 -10.52 -14.07
N HIS A 60 8.40 -10.49 -12.78
CA HIS A 60 9.28 -10.87 -11.68
C HIS A 60 8.91 -12.20 -11.01
N SER A 61 7.97 -12.98 -11.58
CA SER A 61 7.65 -14.34 -11.12
C SER A 61 8.86 -15.28 -11.13
N ALA A 62 9.85 -15.01 -11.99
CA ALA A 62 11.12 -15.74 -12.07
C ALA A 62 12.21 -15.22 -11.12
N CYS A 63 11.93 -14.20 -10.30
CA CYS A 63 12.88 -13.68 -9.33
C CYS A 63 13.04 -14.68 -8.17
N THR A 64 13.97 -15.62 -8.32
CA THR A 64 14.38 -16.59 -7.29
C THR A 64 15.47 -16.02 -6.38
N SER A 65 16.03 -14.86 -6.72
CA SER A 65 17.05 -14.19 -5.96
C SER A 65 16.48 -13.67 -4.65
N ARG A 66 16.94 -14.28 -3.56
CA ARG A 66 16.74 -13.82 -2.20
C ARG A 66 17.61 -12.58 -1.97
N CYS A 67 17.15 -11.45 -2.50
CA CYS A 67 17.83 -10.16 -2.33
C CYS A 67 17.69 -9.72 -0.87
N ASN A 68 18.77 -9.20 -0.27
CA ASN A 68 18.73 -8.62 1.09
C ASN A 68 17.99 -7.26 1.13
N ALA A 69 17.73 -6.66 -0.03
CA ALA A 69 16.92 -5.46 -0.14
C ALA A 69 15.43 -5.80 -0.12
N LYS A 70 14.63 -4.93 0.50
CA LYS A 70 13.17 -5.04 0.46
C LYS A 70 12.70 -4.98 -0.99
N CYS A 71 12.08 -6.06 -1.47
CA CYS A 71 11.59 -6.10 -2.84
C CYS A 71 10.42 -5.09 -2.96
N PRO A 72 10.49 -4.11 -3.87
CA PRO A 72 9.45 -3.10 -4.02
C PRO A 72 8.10 -3.68 -4.47
N LEU A 73 8.08 -4.97 -4.84
CA LEU A 73 6.90 -5.71 -5.27
C LEU A 73 6.40 -6.73 -4.23
N SER A 74 7.17 -7.01 -3.16
CA SER A 74 6.77 -7.98 -2.13
C SER A 74 5.89 -7.38 -1.02
N ALA A 75 5.45 -6.13 -1.15
CA ALA A 75 4.64 -5.48 -0.13
C ALA A 75 3.55 -4.62 -0.76
N SER A 76 2.40 -5.24 -1.04
CA SER A 76 1.13 -4.54 -1.27
C SER A 76 -0.06 -5.24 -0.63
N GLU A 77 0.13 -5.94 0.50
CA GLU A 77 -0.99 -6.45 1.33
C GLU A 77 -1.14 -5.73 2.68
N GLN A 78 -0.31 -4.73 3.00
CA GLN A 78 -0.39 -4.02 4.29
C GLN A 78 -0.15 -2.52 4.16
N ASP A 79 -1.05 -1.79 3.49
CA ASP A 79 -1.27 -0.33 3.71
C ASP A 79 -2.66 0.12 3.21
N ALA A 80 -3.67 -0.74 3.37
CA ALA A 80 -5.06 -0.43 3.05
C ALA A 80 -6.03 -1.05 4.08
N ALA A 81 -5.65 -1.00 5.35
CA ALA A 81 -6.57 -1.23 6.46
C ALA A 81 -6.10 -0.42 7.67
N THR A 82 -6.28 0.90 7.60
CA THR A 82 -6.68 1.64 8.81
C THR A 82 -8.05 1.11 9.18
N MET A 83 -8.10 -0.01 9.91
CA MET A 83 -9.26 -0.36 10.70
C MET A 83 -9.17 0.52 11.95
N VAL A 84 -9.86 1.65 11.93
CA VAL A 84 -10.22 2.30 13.19
C VAL A 84 -11.17 1.32 13.87
N VAL A 85 -10.63 0.53 14.80
CA VAL A 85 -11.46 -0.19 15.77
C VAL A 85 -11.87 0.86 16.80
N GLU A 86 -12.91 1.61 16.49
CA GLU A 86 -13.74 2.21 17.53
C GLU A 86 -14.88 1.25 17.81
N THR A 87 -14.55 0.06 18.31
CA THR A 87 -15.49 -0.71 19.11
C THR A 87 -15.12 -0.43 20.54
N VAL A 88 -15.74 0.60 21.11
CA VAL A 88 -15.93 0.68 22.55
C VAL A 88 -16.78 -0.54 22.90
N ASP A 89 -16.18 -1.56 23.49
CA ASP A 89 -16.93 -2.63 24.13
C ASP A 89 -17.68 -1.99 25.31
N VAL A 90 -18.94 -1.62 25.08
CA VAL A 90 -19.91 -1.42 26.16
C VAL A 90 -20.19 -2.80 26.73
N VAL A 91 -19.41 -3.18 27.75
CA VAL A 91 -19.76 -4.30 28.62
C VAL A 91 -20.93 -3.81 29.48
N GLU A 92 -22.15 -4.00 28.98
CA GLU A 92 -23.35 -3.89 29.79
C GLU A 92 -23.34 -5.03 30.84
N THR A 93 -23.45 -4.60 32.08
CA THR A 93 -23.35 -5.36 33.33
C THR A 93 -24.47 -6.38 33.51
N ALA A 94 -24.13 -7.56 34.04
CA ALA A 94 -25.04 -8.33 34.88
C ALA A 94 -24.24 -9.08 35.96
N ASP A 95 -24.41 -8.60 37.20
CA ASP A 95 -24.41 -9.32 38.48
C ASP A 95 -23.42 -10.48 38.68
N THR A 96 -22.41 -10.26 39.52
CA THR A 96 -22.30 -10.97 40.81
C THR A 96 -21.17 -10.39 41.66
N VAL A 97 -21.54 -10.08 42.89
CA VAL A 97 -20.69 -9.58 43.97
C VAL A 97 -19.92 -10.76 44.56
N GLU A 98 -18.59 -10.71 44.57
CA GLU A 98 -17.79 -11.40 45.59
C GLU A 98 -16.79 -10.41 46.20
N VAL A 99 -17.15 -9.97 47.41
CA VAL A 99 -16.29 -9.22 48.31
C VAL A 99 -15.39 -10.25 49.00
N HIS A 100 -14.07 -10.20 48.75
CA HIS A 100 -13.10 -10.77 49.66
C HIS A 100 -11.98 -9.76 49.91
N GLU A 101 -11.87 -9.40 51.20
CA GLU A 101 -10.91 -8.54 51.92
C GLU A 101 -9.54 -8.42 51.21
N THR A 102 -8.97 -7.24 50.92
CA THR A 102 -8.54 -6.21 51.88
C THR A 102 -8.29 -4.86 51.18
N LEU A 103 -8.77 -3.77 51.82
CA LEU A 103 -8.37 -2.35 51.66
C LEU A 103 -6.87 -2.15 51.31
N GLN A 104 -6.43 -1.13 50.56
CA GLN A 104 -6.56 0.31 50.90
C GLN A 104 -6.57 1.22 49.65
N ILE A 105 -7.66 1.97 49.45
CA ILE A 105 -7.63 3.20 48.65
C ILE A 105 -7.12 4.31 49.58
N ARG A 106 -5.90 4.78 49.37
CA ARG A 106 -5.45 6.02 49.99
C ARG A 106 -6.19 7.18 49.35
N GLN A 107 -7.16 7.69 50.11
CA GLN A 107 -7.87 8.95 49.91
C GLN A 107 -6.85 10.09 49.75
N PHE A 108 -6.72 10.65 48.54
CA PHE A 108 -6.19 12.00 48.39
C PHE A 108 -7.35 12.96 48.60
N VAL A 109 -7.46 13.50 49.82
CA VAL A 109 -8.30 14.67 50.10
C VAL A 109 -7.60 15.87 49.45
N GLY A 110 -8.23 16.41 48.41
CA GLY A 110 -8.00 17.78 47.97
C GLY A 110 -9.02 18.67 48.65
N ALA A 111 -8.57 19.43 49.66
CA ALA A 111 -9.19 20.65 50.14
C ALA A 111 -8.06 21.57 50.62
#